data_AF-A0A0J9FCB5-F1
#
_entry.id   AF-A0A0J9FCB5-F1
#
_cell.length_a   1.000
_cell.length_b   1.000
_cell.length_c   1.000
_cell.angle_alpha   90.00
_cell.angle_beta   90.00
_cell.angle_gamma   90.00
#
_symmetry.space_group_name_H-M   'P 1'
#
loop_
_entity.id
_entity.type
_entity.pdbx_description
1 polymer ?
#
loop_
_entity_poly.entity_id
_entity_poly.type
_entity_poly.pdbx_seq_one_letter_code
_entity_poly.pdbx_strand_id
1 'polypeptide(L)'
;MSYTKNKYTFYDEDYGNDEGYNLQSWNRIKGSGFDVKLGAIIRPFEYSPFRVGLAIHTPIFYSLDYKTSAQVISDVMDVVTGEIKGYDVRSWDNLPGKGDMILPFDFQTPWTYNVSLGYTVGKSLALGAEYEYQDYSSMKFKDTEGNSSAYEFENSTTSMLKGVSTVRLGLEYKVIPQFAFRAGYNYSTAAFHQDAFKDLAINSIQTDTDFANSKSMSNYTLGIGYRGSMFYADLAYKYSTYKENFYPFVNGFTDEDGNTVIGSPEATKVTNTRSQVLFTVGMRF
;
A
#
# COMPACT_ATOMS: atom_id res chain seq x y z
N MET A 1 1.11 -5.87 -15.81
CA MET A 1 1.43 -6.06 -14.38
C MET A 1 0.31 -6.85 -13.73
N SER A 2 0.58 -7.92 -12.98
CA SER A 2 -0.46 -8.68 -12.25
C SER A 2 -0.54 -8.22 -10.80
N TYR A 3 -1.76 -8.09 -10.27
CA TYR A 3 -2.00 -7.75 -8.86
C TYR A 3 -2.80 -8.86 -8.18
N THR A 4 -2.42 -9.21 -6.96
CA THR A 4 -3.20 -10.13 -6.10
C THR A 4 -3.00 -9.76 -4.64
N LYS A 5 -4.10 -9.59 -3.92
CA LYS A 5 -4.14 -9.38 -2.47
C LYS A 5 -5.21 -10.29 -1.88
N ASN A 6 -4.87 -11.01 -0.82
CA ASN A 6 -5.82 -11.78 -0.03
C ASN A 6 -5.82 -11.22 1.40
N LYS A 7 -6.99 -11.13 2.02
CA LYS A 7 -7.18 -10.77 3.42
C LYS A 7 -8.23 -11.70 4.02
N TYR A 8 -7.94 -12.20 5.21
CA TYR A 8 -8.88 -12.92 6.06
C TYR A 8 -8.98 -12.17 7.38
N THR A 9 -10.19 -11.98 7.86
CA THR A 9 -10.45 -11.38 9.16
C THR A 9 -11.30 -12.35 9.97
N PHE A 10 -10.94 -12.51 11.24
CA PHE A 10 -11.66 -13.32 12.21
C PHE A 10 -11.80 -12.50 13.48
N TYR A 11 -13.02 -12.36 13.96
CA TYR A 11 -13.36 -11.79 15.24
C TYR A 11 -14.17 -12.81 16.02
N ASP A 12 -13.93 -12.93 17.32
CA ASP A 12 -14.57 -13.90 18.21
C ASP A 12 -14.83 -13.22 19.55
N GLU A 13 -16.04 -13.39 20.05
CA GLU A 13 -16.47 -12.89 21.36
C GLU A 13 -17.11 -14.05 22.12
N ASP A 14 -16.58 -14.29 23.32
CA ASP A 14 -17.03 -15.33 24.26
C ASP A 14 -17.71 -14.65 25.45
N TYR A 15 -18.98 -14.96 25.65
CA TYR A 15 -19.80 -14.43 26.75
C TYR A 15 -19.72 -15.31 28.02
N GLY A 16 -19.06 -16.46 27.94
CA GLY A 16 -19.09 -17.53 28.94
C GLY A 16 -20.23 -18.53 28.72
N ASN A 17 -20.20 -19.67 29.41
CA ASN A 17 -21.18 -20.76 29.28
C ASN A 17 -21.30 -21.37 27.87
N ASP A 18 -20.21 -21.41 27.10
CA ASP A 18 -20.20 -21.85 25.70
C ASP A 18 -21.11 -21.01 24.78
N GLU A 19 -21.38 -19.75 25.16
CA GLU A 19 -22.13 -18.79 24.35
C GLU A 19 -21.19 -17.74 23.75
N GLY A 20 -21.35 -17.44 22.47
CA GLY A 20 -20.56 -16.39 21.84
C GLY A 20 -20.98 -16.10 20.40
N TYR A 21 -20.15 -15.33 19.72
CA TYR A 21 -20.23 -15.24 18.26
C TYR A 21 -18.86 -15.01 17.64
N ASN A 22 -18.71 -15.46 16.40
CA ASN A 22 -17.61 -15.07 15.55
C ASN A 22 -18.09 -14.46 14.22
N LEU A 23 -17.28 -13.52 13.75
CA LEU A 23 -17.45 -12.85 12.47
C LEU A 23 -16.23 -13.14 11.60
N GLN A 24 -16.47 -13.68 10.42
CA GLN A 24 -15.42 -14.06 9.48
C GLN A 24 -15.63 -13.32 8.16
N SER A 25 -14.56 -12.79 7.58
CA SER A 25 -14.60 -12.26 6.23
C SER A 25 -13.38 -12.66 5.42
N TRP A 26 -13.61 -13.05 4.17
CA TRP A 26 -12.61 -13.37 3.17
C TRP A 26 -12.69 -12.34 2.06
N ASN A 27 -11.55 -11.74 1.75
CA ASN A 27 -11.46 -10.63 0.81
C ASN A 27 -10.29 -10.89 -0.14
N ARG A 28 -10.54 -10.87 -1.44
CA ARG A 28 -9.51 -11.10 -2.46
C ARG A 28 -9.65 -10.11 -3.59
N ILE A 29 -8.58 -9.40 -3.91
CA ILE A 29 -8.51 -8.56 -5.10
C ILE A 29 -7.50 -9.18 -6.05
N LYS A 30 -7.90 -9.41 -7.31
CA LYS A 30 -7.02 -9.94 -8.34
C LYS A 30 -7.27 -9.24 -9.67
N GLY A 31 -6.21 -8.99 -10.42
CA GLY A 31 -6.36 -8.57 -11.80
C GLY A 31 -5.04 -8.16 -12.42
N SER A 32 -5.13 -7.31 -13.43
CA SER A 32 -3.95 -6.83 -14.15
C SER A 32 -4.10 -5.37 -14.54
N GLY A 33 -2.96 -4.70 -14.67
CA GLY A 33 -2.91 -3.35 -15.20
C GLY A 33 -1.76 -3.12 -16.14
N PHE A 34 -1.85 -2.01 -16.87
CA PHE A 34 -0.81 -1.53 -17.77
C PHE A 34 -0.52 -0.05 -17.53
N ASP A 35 0.70 0.35 -17.84
CA ASP A 35 1.15 1.74 -17.79
C ASP A 35 2.20 1.99 -18.88
N VAL A 36 2.46 3.26 -19.16
CA VAL A 36 3.52 3.70 -20.07
C VAL A 36 4.42 4.69 -19.32
N LYS A 37 5.73 4.51 -19.48
CA LYS A 37 6.74 5.35 -18.84
C LYS A 37 7.62 5.96 -19.91
N LEU A 38 7.74 7.28 -19.87
CA LEU A 38 8.60 8.04 -20.78
C LEU A 38 9.63 8.78 -19.96
N GLY A 39 10.89 8.71 -20.37
CA GLY A 39 11.98 9.40 -19.70
C GLY A 39 13.06 9.83 -20.68
N ALA A 40 13.69 10.95 -20.37
CA ALA A 40 14.81 11.50 -21.11
C ALA A 40 15.95 11.81 -20.14
N ILE A 41 17.19 11.56 -20.56
CA ILE A 41 18.38 11.93 -19.81
C ILE A 41 19.24 12.81 -20.69
N ILE A 42 19.58 13.99 -20.17
CA ILE A 42 20.44 14.95 -20.84
C ILE A 42 21.74 15.13 -20.07
N ARG A 43 22.81 15.42 -20.81
CA ARG A 43 24.08 15.91 -20.26
C ARG A 43 24.22 17.36 -20.68
N PRO A 44 23.87 18.33 -19.82
CA PRO A 44 23.81 19.73 -20.23
C PRO A 44 25.19 20.33 -20.53
N PHE A 45 26.27 19.73 -20.03
CA PHE A 45 27.63 20.15 -20.33
C PHE A 45 28.42 18.97 -20.90
N GLU A 46 28.96 19.12 -22.10
CA GLU A 46 29.70 18.05 -22.78
C GLU A 46 30.96 17.61 -22.01
N TYR A 47 31.62 18.57 -21.35
CA TYR A 47 32.82 18.36 -20.55
C TYR A 47 32.53 17.86 -19.12
N SER A 48 31.27 17.84 -18.70
CA SER A 48 30.89 17.41 -17.35
C SER A 48 30.20 16.05 -17.39
N PRO A 49 30.52 15.15 -16.44
CA PRO A 49 29.77 13.90 -16.27
C PRO A 49 28.37 14.11 -15.66
N PHE A 50 27.95 15.36 -15.44
CA PHE A 50 26.63 15.72 -14.90
C PHE A 50 25.49 15.31 -15.84
N ARG A 51 24.47 14.69 -15.26
CA ARG A 51 23.29 14.16 -15.94
C ARG A 51 22.04 14.65 -15.24
N VAL A 52 21.06 15.06 -16.03
CA VAL A 52 19.72 15.39 -15.57
C VAL A 52 18.75 14.46 -16.27
N GLY A 53 17.99 13.69 -15.51
CA GLY A 53 16.92 12.84 -15.99
C GLY A 53 15.57 13.45 -15.65
N LEU A 54 14.65 13.37 -16.60
CA LEU A 54 13.23 13.66 -16.39
C LEU A 54 12.45 12.42 -16.82
N ALA A 55 11.50 11.98 -16.00
CA ALA A 55 10.60 10.90 -16.35
C ALA A 55 9.18 11.22 -15.92
N ILE A 56 8.23 10.78 -16.74
CA ILE A 56 6.80 10.85 -16.48
C ILE A 56 6.23 9.45 -16.70
N HIS A 57 5.45 8.98 -15.73
CA HIS A 57 4.73 7.72 -15.82
C HIS A 57 3.24 8.03 -15.87
N THR A 58 2.54 7.41 -16.81
CA THR A 58 1.08 7.42 -16.82
C THR A 58 0.55 6.72 -15.57
N PRO A 59 -0.72 6.98 -15.19
CA PRO A 59 -1.47 6.09 -14.34
C PRO A 59 -1.29 4.64 -14.77
N ILE A 60 -1.26 3.74 -13.79
CA ILE A 60 -1.51 2.34 -14.04
C ILE A 60 -3.02 2.17 -14.13
N PHE A 61 -3.47 1.71 -15.29
CA PHE A 61 -4.87 1.38 -15.54
C PHE A 61 -5.07 -0.09 -15.20
N TYR A 62 -5.64 -0.36 -14.03
CA TYR A 62 -5.96 -1.70 -13.57
C TYR A 62 -7.40 -2.07 -13.90
N SER A 63 -7.60 -3.34 -14.26
CA SER A 63 -8.89 -4.02 -14.23
C SER A 63 -8.81 -5.14 -13.20
N LEU A 64 -9.67 -5.09 -12.18
CA LEU A 64 -9.58 -5.87 -10.95
C LEU A 64 -10.92 -6.51 -10.60
N ASP A 65 -10.87 -7.77 -10.15
CA ASP A 65 -11.99 -8.44 -9.50
C ASP A 65 -11.80 -8.38 -7.99
N TYR A 66 -12.76 -7.79 -7.28
CA TYR A 66 -12.90 -7.95 -5.83
C TYR A 66 -13.86 -9.10 -5.53
N LYS A 67 -13.34 -10.14 -4.89
CA LYS A 67 -14.12 -11.28 -4.39
C LYS A 67 -14.25 -11.19 -2.88
N THR A 68 -15.46 -11.33 -2.38
CA THR A 68 -15.70 -11.27 -0.94
C THR A 68 -16.81 -12.20 -0.46
N SER A 69 -16.62 -12.69 0.75
CA SER A 69 -17.54 -13.55 1.47
C SER A 69 -17.42 -13.26 2.96
N ALA A 70 -18.55 -13.30 3.65
CA ALA A 70 -18.63 -13.21 5.11
C ALA A 70 -19.48 -14.34 5.70
N GLN A 71 -19.17 -14.69 6.95
CA GLN A 71 -19.89 -15.68 7.77
C GLN A 71 -20.04 -15.14 9.19
N VAL A 72 -21.21 -15.39 9.78
CA VAL A 72 -21.49 -15.14 11.19
C VAL A 72 -21.90 -16.46 11.81
N ILE A 73 -21.20 -16.86 12.87
CA ILE A 73 -21.59 -17.99 13.71
C ILE A 73 -21.91 -17.42 15.08
N SER A 74 -23.10 -17.66 15.61
CA SER A 74 -23.53 -17.05 16.87
C SER A 74 -24.46 -17.96 17.65
N ASP A 75 -24.31 -17.98 18.96
CA ASP A 75 -25.27 -18.58 19.88
C ASP A 75 -26.26 -17.50 20.32
N VAL A 76 -27.52 -17.62 19.86
CA VAL A 76 -28.56 -16.62 20.13
C VAL A 76 -29.71 -17.29 20.85
N MET A 77 -30.20 -16.63 21.90
CA MET A 77 -31.43 -17.03 22.57
C MET A 77 -32.62 -16.90 21.61
N ASP A 78 -33.29 -18.00 21.33
CA ASP A 78 -34.54 -18.04 20.59
C ASP A 78 -35.63 -17.31 21.39
N VAL A 79 -36.15 -16.21 20.83
CA VAL A 79 -37.13 -15.33 21.51
C VAL A 79 -38.46 -16.07 21.78
N VAL A 80 -38.73 -17.17 21.08
CA VAL A 80 -39.96 -17.97 21.21
C VAL A 80 -39.78 -19.10 22.22
N THR A 81 -38.65 -19.82 22.18
CA THR A 81 -38.45 -20.99 23.05
C THR A 81 -37.64 -20.70 24.31
N GLY A 82 -36.92 -19.57 24.36
CA GLY A 82 -36.00 -19.23 25.45
C GLY A 82 -34.73 -20.09 25.48
N GLU A 83 -34.51 -20.93 24.48
CA GLU A 83 -33.33 -21.79 24.36
C GLU A 83 -32.23 -21.09 23.55
N ILE A 84 -30.99 -21.30 23.94
CA ILE A 84 -29.83 -20.88 23.13
C ILE A 84 -29.69 -21.82 21.95
N LYS A 85 -29.64 -21.27 20.74
CA LYS A 85 -29.39 -22.01 19.50
C LYS A 85 -28.23 -21.39 18.74
N GLY A 86 -27.36 -22.25 18.23
CA GLY A 86 -26.33 -21.85 17.28
C GLY A 86 -26.93 -21.52 15.91
N TYR A 87 -26.56 -20.37 15.37
CA TYR A 87 -26.86 -19.92 14.02
C TYR A 87 -25.56 -19.83 13.22
N ASP A 88 -25.59 -20.34 11.99
CA ASP A 88 -24.51 -20.21 11.00
C ASP A 88 -25.08 -19.53 9.74
N VAL A 89 -24.79 -18.23 9.60
CA VAL A 89 -25.28 -17.41 8.49
C VAL A 89 -24.11 -17.09 7.57
N ARG A 90 -24.22 -17.54 6.32
CA ARG A 90 -23.17 -17.41 5.31
C ARG A 90 -23.68 -16.57 4.16
N SER A 91 -22.95 -15.50 3.83
CA SER A 91 -23.30 -14.61 2.71
C SER A 91 -23.45 -15.35 1.39
N TRP A 92 -22.57 -16.31 1.09
CA TRP A 92 -22.60 -17.07 -0.17
C TRP A 92 -23.83 -17.95 -0.32
N ASP A 93 -24.48 -18.40 0.76
CA ASP A 93 -25.72 -19.18 0.66
C ASP A 93 -26.88 -18.37 0.04
N ASN A 94 -26.79 -17.04 0.11
CA ASN A 94 -27.78 -16.10 -0.42
C ASN A 94 -27.41 -15.52 -1.79
N LEU A 95 -26.28 -15.96 -2.37
CA LEU A 95 -25.82 -15.50 -3.68
C LEU A 95 -26.15 -16.52 -4.78
N PRO A 96 -26.44 -16.05 -6.02
CA PRO A 96 -26.58 -16.94 -7.16
C PRO A 96 -25.34 -17.83 -7.32
N GLY A 97 -25.54 -19.15 -7.39
CA GLY A 97 -24.46 -20.12 -7.56
C GLY A 97 -23.74 -20.52 -6.26
N LYS A 98 -24.18 -20.04 -5.09
CA LYS A 98 -23.64 -20.39 -3.77
C LYS A 98 -22.11 -20.22 -3.63
N GLY A 99 -21.60 -19.08 -4.10
CA GLY A 99 -20.17 -18.75 -4.05
C GLY A 99 -19.90 -17.30 -3.65
N ASP A 100 -18.65 -16.89 -3.73
CA ASP A 100 -18.22 -15.52 -3.38
C ASP A 100 -18.95 -14.46 -4.22
N MET A 101 -19.24 -13.32 -3.60
CA MET A 101 -19.61 -12.12 -4.36
C MET A 101 -18.40 -11.68 -5.19
N ILE A 102 -18.62 -11.34 -6.46
CA ILE A 102 -17.58 -10.83 -7.36
C ILE A 102 -18.01 -9.44 -7.84
N LEU A 103 -17.18 -8.44 -7.55
CA LEU A 103 -17.34 -7.06 -7.99
C LEU A 103 -16.15 -6.67 -8.87
N PRO A 104 -16.31 -6.67 -10.21
CA PRO A 104 -15.28 -6.19 -11.11
C PRO A 104 -15.26 -4.66 -11.12
N PHE A 105 -14.06 -4.07 -11.10
CA PHE A 105 -13.86 -2.62 -11.10
C PHE A 105 -12.54 -2.24 -11.77
N ASP A 106 -12.51 -1.04 -12.31
CA ASP A 106 -11.31 -0.43 -12.86
C ASP A 106 -10.72 0.58 -11.87
N PHE A 107 -9.40 0.56 -11.72
CA PHE A 107 -8.67 1.42 -10.79
C PHE A 107 -7.52 2.14 -11.49
N GLN A 108 -7.43 3.45 -11.29
CA GLN A 108 -6.42 4.31 -11.90
C GLN A 108 -5.54 4.94 -10.81
N THR A 109 -4.24 4.63 -10.84
CA THR A 109 -3.27 5.26 -9.93
C THR A 109 -2.98 6.71 -10.34
N PRO A 110 -2.31 7.51 -9.50
CA PRO A 110 -1.86 8.84 -9.89
C PRO A 110 -0.80 8.79 -11.00
N TRP A 111 -0.64 9.91 -11.69
CA TRP A 111 0.57 10.17 -12.48
C TRP A 111 1.80 10.21 -11.58
N THR A 112 2.94 9.75 -12.09
CA THR A 112 4.23 9.89 -11.41
C THR A 112 5.11 10.83 -12.20
N TYR A 113 5.64 11.85 -11.52
CA TYR A 113 6.63 12.77 -12.06
C TYR A 113 7.96 12.54 -11.37
N ASN A 114 9.03 12.50 -12.15
CA ASN A 114 10.35 12.18 -11.63
C ASN A 114 11.43 13.08 -12.22
N VAL A 115 12.30 13.57 -11.36
CA VAL A 115 13.51 14.32 -11.71
C VAL A 115 14.69 13.64 -11.04
N SER A 116 15.73 13.33 -11.81
CA SER A 116 16.95 12.73 -11.30
C SER A 116 18.19 13.53 -11.70
N LEU A 117 19.16 13.58 -10.81
CA LEU A 117 20.45 14.20 -10.97
C LEU A 117 21.51 13.14 -10.73
N GLY A 118 22.48 13.06 -11.65
CA GLY A 118 23.60 12.15 -11.53
C GLY A 118 24.91 12.90 -11.76
N TYR A 119 25.91 12.62 -10.93
CA TYR A 119 27.25 13.17 -11.10
C TYR A 119 28.29 12.10 -10.82
N THR A 120 29.41 12.12 -11.55
CA THR A 120 30.51 11.17 -11.34
C THR A 120 31.80 11.94 -11.18
N VAL A 121 32.53 11.70 -10.10
CA VAL A 121 33.83 12.30 -9.84
C VAL A 121 34.91 11.29 -10.19
N GLY A 122 35.65 11.58 -11.26
CA GLY A 122 36.68 10.68 -11.79
C GLY A 122 36.10 9.32 -12.23
N LYS A 123 36.76 8.23 -11.85
CA LYS A 123 36.33 6.86 -12.15
C LYS A 123 35.74 6.13 -10.95
N SER A 124 35.81 6.73 -9.76
CA SER A 124 35.63 6.03 -8.50
C SER A 124 34.41 6.46 -7.70
N LEU A 125 33.90 7.68 -7.87
CA LEU A 125 32.76 8.16 -7.08
C LEU A 125 31.60 8.54 -7.99
N ALA A 126 30.41 8.01 -7.71
CA ALA A 126 29.16 8.43 -8.34
C ALA A 126 28.16 8.87 -7.27
N LEU A 127 27.48 9.97 -7.55
CA LEU A 127 26.45 10.58 -6.71
C LEU A 127 25.15 10.62 -7.50
N GLY A 128 24.05 10.35 -6.82
CA GLY A 128 22.70 10.40 -7.37
C GLY A 128 21.76 11.09 -6.40
N ALA A 129 20.88 11.91 -6.95
CA ALA A 129 19.73 12.46 -6.24
C ALA A 129 18.50 12.33 -7.14
N GLU A 130 17.36 12.04 -6.56
CA GLU A 130 16.12 11.86 -7.30
C GLU A 130 14.97 12.37 -6.46
N TYR A 131 14.02 13.01 -7.14
CA TYR A 131 12.78 13.49 -6.58
C TYR A 131 11.62 12.94 -7.41
N GLU A 132 10.67 12.33 -6.74
CA GLU A 132 9.47 11.75 -7.32
C GLU A 132 8.24 12.32 -6.63
N TYR A 133 7.21 12.60 -7.41
CA TYR A 133 5.94 13.11 -6.93
C TYR A 133 4.76 12.33 -7.50
N GLN A 134 3.80 12.00 -6.62
CA GLN A 134 2.54 11.35 -6.96
C GLN A 134 1.41 11.97 -6.14
N ASP A 135 0.29 12.33 -6.77
CA ASP A 135 -0.88 12.85 -6.07
C ASP A 135 -1.93 11.76 -5.83
N TYR A 136 -1.90 11.12 -4.67
CA TYR A 136 -2.83 10.04 -4.33
C TYR A 136 -4.29 10.48 -4.22
N SER A 137 -4.57 11.79 -4.07
CA SER A 137 -5.95 12.30 -4.12
C SER A 137 -6.58 12.17 -5.51
N SER A 138 -5.76 12.05 -6.56
CA SER A 138 -6.19 11.96 -7.96
C SER A 138 -6.53 10.54 -8.43
N MET A 139 -6.47 9.55 -7.53
CA MET A 139 -6.87 8.18 -7.84
C MET A 139 -8.34 8.09 -8.22
N LYS A 140 -8.69 7.10 -9.05
CA LYS A 140 -10.07 6.92 -9.52
C LYS A 140 -10.48 5.46 -9.53
N PHE A 141 -11.67 5.20 -9.02
CA PHE A 141 -12.41 3.95 -9.14
C PHE A 141 -13.52 4.13 -10.17
N LYS A 142 -13.73 3.10 -11.00
CA LYS A 142 -14.73 3.08 -12.07
C LYS A 142 -15.31 1.68 -12.19
N ASP A 143 -16.52 1.59 -12.72
CA ASP A 143 -17.03 0.31 -13.20
C ASP A 143 -16.31 -0.13 -14.47
N THR A 144 -16.63 -1.34 -14.92
CA THR A 144 -16.09 -1.94 -16.15
C THR A 144 -16.52 -1.22 -17.43
N GLU A 145 -17.49 -0.30 -17.35
CA GLU A 145 -17.91 0.56 -18.47
C GLU A 145 -17.20 1.92 -18.44
N GLY A 146 -16.37 2.18 -17.42
CA GLY A 146 -15.59 3.40 -17.24
C GLY A 146 -16.32 4.53 -16.51
N ASN A 147 -17.49 4.26 -15.92
CA ASN A 147 -18.28 5.23 -15.18
C ASN A 147 -17.81 5.33 -13.72
N SER A 148 -17.42 6.54 -13.30
CA SER A 148 -17.00 6.81 -11.91
C SER A 148 -18.17 6.95 -10.94
N SER A 149 -19.37 7.24 -11.43
CA SER A 149 -20.56 7.41 -10.56
C SER A 149 -21.00 6.10 -9.91
N ALA A 150 -20.66 4.95 -10.50
CA ALA A 150 -20.89 3.64 -9.89
C ALA A 150 -20.00 3.38 -8.64
N TYR A 151 -18.93 4.17 -8.48
CA TYR A 151 -17.96 4.09 -7.37
C TYR A 151 -17.84 5.44 -6.67
N GLU A 152 -18.96 6.15 -6.49
CA GLU A 152 -18.98 7.48 -5.86
C GLU A 152 -18.42 7.44 -4.44
N PHE A 153 -18.77 6.41 -3.67
CA PHE A 153 -18.28 6.21 -2.30
C PHE A 153 -16.77 6.02 -2.26
N GLU A 154 -16.20 5.11 -3.07
CA GLU A 154 -14.75 4.90 -3.09
C GLU A 154 -14.01 6.17 -3.54
N ASN A 155 -14.56 6.88 -4.52
CA ASN A 155 -13.98 8.13 -5.01
C ASN A 155 -14.10 9.28 -4.00
N SER A 156 -15.11 9.32 -3.12
CA SER A 156 -15.20 10.36 -2.09
C SER A 156 -14.11 10.23 -1.03
N THR A 157 -13.63 9.00 -0.77
CA THR A 157 -12.55 8.75 0.20
C THR A 157 -11.16 9.18 -0.29
N THR A 158 -10.94 9.39 -1.60
CA THR A 158 -9.61 9.75 -2.12
C THR A 158 -9.13 11.11 -1.63
N SER A 159 -10.06 11.99 -1.23
CA SER A 159 -9.77 13.28 -0.59
C SER A 159 -9.04 13.16 0.75
N MET A 160 -9.08 12.00 1.41
CA MET A 160 -8.32 11.70 2.62
C MET A 160 -6.83 11.44 2.33
N LEU A 161 -6.47 11.30 1.05
CA LEU A 161 -5.10 11.11 0.58
C LEU A 161 -4.54 12.41 0.00
N LYS A 162 -3.21 12.48 -0.11
CA LYS A 162 -2.51 13.67 -0.59
C LYS A 162 -1.29 13.35 -1.45
N GLY A 163 -0.71 14.42 -2.01
CA GLY A 163 0.59 14.40 -2.66
C GLY A 163 1.70 13.77 -1.82
N VAL A 164 2.31 12.72 -2.37
CA VAL A 164 3.50 12.07 -1.82
C VAL A 164 4.72 12.55 -2.58
N SER A 165 5.68 13.07 -1.83
CA SER A 165 7.02 13.40 -2.32
C SER A 165 7.99 12.34 -1.82
N THR A 166 8.76 11.77 -2.74
CA THR A 166 9.81 10.80 -2.43
C THR A 166 11.15 11.34 -2.90
N VAL A 167 12.10 11.46 -1.97
CA VAL A 167 13.48 11.87 -2.24
C VAL A 167 14.38 10.66 -2.08
N ARG A 168 15.23 10.40 -3.07
CA ARG A 168 16.22 9.32 -3.04
C ARG A 168 17.61 9.90 -3.27
N LEU A 169 18.53 9.62 -2.35
CA LEU A 169 19.93 9.99 -2.42
C LEU A 169 20.77 8.72 -2.49
N GLY A 170 21.78 8.72 -3.34
CA GLY A 170 22.65 7.58 -3.57
C GLY A 170 24.10 7.99 -3.73
N LEU A 171 24.99 7.16 -3.20
CA LEU A 171 26.43 7.28 -3.35
C LEU A 171 27.00 5.90 -3.69
N GLU A 172 27.82 5.83 -4.73
CA GLU A 172 28.63 4.66 -5.06
C GLU A 172 30.11 5.07 -5.04
N TYR A 173 30.93 4.36 -4.28
CA TYR A 173 32.37 4.56 -4.20
C TYR A 173 33.13 3.26 -4.53
N LYS A 174 33.97 3.29 -5.56
CA LYS A 174 34.83 2.20 -5.99
C LYS A 174 36.20 2.34 -5.34
N VAL A 175 36.49 1.47 -4.38
CA VAL A 175 37.81 1.43 -3.71
C VAL A 175 38.87 0.91 -4.67
N ILE A 176 38.54 -0.18 -5.36
CA ILE A 176 39.31 -0.74 -6.48
C ILE A 176 38.32 -1.11 -7.59
N PRO A 177 38.76 -1.31 -8.85
CA PRO A 177 37.85 -1.62 -9.96
C PRO A 177 36.91 -2.82 -9.71
N GLN A 178 37.33 -3.74 -8.86
CA GLN A 178 36.58 -4.94 -8.48
C GLN A 178 35.65 -4.72 -7.29
N PHE A 179 35.82 -3.68 -6.47
CA PHE A 179 35.01 -3.47 -5.25
C PHE A 179 34.34 -2.10 -5.25
N ALA A 180 33.03 -2.10 -5.03
CA ALA A 180 32.21 -0.90 -4.88
C ALA A 180 31.43 -0.93 -3.56
N PHE A 181 31.49 0.16 -2.81
CA PHE A 181 30.57 0.44 -1.71
C PHE A 181 29.43 1.30 -2.21
N ARG A 182 28.23 1.03 -1.71
CA ARG A 182 27.02 1.78 -2.01
C ARG A 182 26.35 2.20 -0.71
N ALA A 183 25.95 3.45 -0.65
CA ALA A 183 25.11 3.97 0.42
C ALA A 183 23.94 4.71 -0.22
N GLY A 184 22.79 4.65 0.42
CA GLY A 184 21.60 5.32 -0.06
C GLY A 184 20.61 5.63 1.05
N TYR A 185 19.82 6.66 0.80
CA TYR A 185 18.74 7.09 1.68
C TYR A 185 17.52 7.41 0.83
N ASN A 186 16.37 6.86 1.20
CA ASN A 186 15.10 7.15 0.56
C ASN A 186 14.10 7.59 1.62
N TYR A 187 13.55 8.80 1.44
CA TYR A 187 12.53 9.39 2.28
C TYR A 187 11.26 9.61 1.48
N SER A 188 10.12 9.13 1.97
CA SER A 188 8.80 9.37 1.37
C SER A 188 7.88 10.02 2.39
N THR A 189 7.14 11.05 1.98
CA THR A 189 6.11 11.65 2.83
C THR A 189 4.90 10.74 3.02
N ALA A 190 4.08 11.04 4.01
CA ALA A 190 2.83 10.31 4.27
C ALA A 190 1.82 10.52 3.14
N ALA A 191 1.10 9.46 2.76
CA ALA A 191 0.02 9.53 1.78
C ALA A 191 -1.31 10.01 2.37
N PHE A 192 -1.49 9.89 3.69
CA PHE A 192 -2.73 10.24 4.39
C PHE A 192 -2.70 11.67 4.95
N HIS A 193 -3.86 12.33 4.96
CA HIS A 193 -4.14 13.46 5.84
C HIS A 193 -4.13 13.00 7.32
N GLN A 194 -3.95 13.93 8.26
CA GLN A 194 -3.79 13.57 9.68
C GLN A 194 -5.08 13.05 10.31
N ASP A 195 -6.20 13.56 9.80
CA ASP A 195 -7.60 13.27 10.11
C ASP A 195 -8.22 12.21 9.20
N ALA A 196 -7.42 11.57 8.34
CA ALA A 196 -7.90 10.46 7.53
C ALA A 196 -8.39 9.32 8.43
N PHE A 197 -9.49 8.70 8.06
CA PHE A 197 -10.04 7.54 8.77
C PHE A 197 -10.47 6.49 7.77
N LYS A 198 -10.75 5.29 8.29
CA LYS A 198 -11.32 4.23 7.47
C LYS A 198 -12.83 4.37 7.44
N ASP A 199 -13.34 4.87 6.32
CA ASP A 199 -14.76 4.91 6.06
C ASP A 199 -15.25 3.54 5.58
N LEU A 200 -16.28 3.01 6.23
CA LEU A 200 -16.91 1.75 5.88
C LEU A 200 -18.30 2.04 5.31
N ALA A 201 -18.54 1.62 4.07
CA ALA A 201 -19.85 1.78 3.45
C ALA A 201 -20.94 1.10 4.30
N ILE A 202 -22.15 1.67 4.33
CA ILE A 202 -23.29 1.17 5.12
C ILE A 202 -23.59 -0.32 4.85
N ASN A 203 -23.39 -0.78 3.61
CA ASN A 203 -23.63 -2.17 3.20
C ASN A 203 -22.33 -2.99 3.12
N SER A 204 -21.26 -2.55 3.79
CA SER A 204 -20.00 -3.27 3.83
C SER A 204 -20.15 -4.54 4.67
N ILE A 205 -19.65 -5.65 4.13
CA ILE A 205 -19.53 -6.93 4.86
C ILE A 205 -18.12 -7.12 5.45
N GLN A 206 -17.29 -6.06 5.45
CA GLN A 206 -15.97 -6.10 6.06
C GLN A 206 -16.07 -6.08 7.57
N THR A 207 -15.39 -7.02 8.21
CA THR A 207 -15.34 -7.16 9.67
C THR A 207 -14.10 -6.53 10.30
N ASP A 208 -13.19 -6.00 9.47
CA ASP A 208 -12.04 -5.23 9.92
C ASP A 208 -12.41 -3.75 10.10
N THR A 209 -12.48 -3.28 11.34
CA THR A 209 -12.75 -1.88 11.68
C THR A 209 -11.46 -1.07 11.91
N ASP A 210 -10.35 -1.77 12.10
CA ASP A 210 -9.05 -1.19 12.40
C ASP A 210 -8.42 -0.52 11.17
N PHE A 211 -7.61 0.50 11.44
CA PHE A 211 -6.81 1.17 10.42
C PHE A 211 -5.56 1.81 11.01
N ALA A 212 -4.56 2.03 10.15
CA ALA A 212 -3.34 2.71 10.49
C ALA A 212 -2.95 3.71 9.42
N ASN A 213 -2.77 4.97 9.83
CA ASN A 213 -2.28 6.02 8.93
C ASN A 213 -0.76 6.04 9.00
N SER A 214 -0.12 5.42 8.01
CA SER A 214 1.33 5.44 7.89
C SER A 214 1.83 6.86 7.64
N LYS A 215 2.82 7.28 8.43
CA LYS A 215 3.51 8.57 8.28
C LYS A 215 4.63 8.44 7.27
N SER A 216 5.53 9.43 7.26
CA SER A 216 6.70 9.38 6.39
C SER A 216 7.57 8.15 6.65
N MET A 217 8.07 7.56 5.58
CA MET A 217 8.92 6.38 5.60
C MET A 217 10.36 6.77 5.28
N SER A 218 11.30 6.22 6.04
CA SER A 218 12.74 6.33 5.83
C SER A 218 13.35 4.97 5.55
N ASN A 219 14.09 4.86 4.45
CA ASN A 219 14.82 3.67 4.06
C ASN A 219 16.31 4.00 3.99
N TYR A 220 17.12 3.24 4.71
CA TYR A 220 18.57 3.34 4.71
C TYR A 220 19.12 2.09 4.01
N THR A 221 20.01 2.28 3.04
CA THR A 221 20.60 1.19 2.29
C THR A 221 22.12 1.28 2.35
N LEU A 222 22.75 0.14 2.61
CA LEU A 222 24.19 -0.04 2.52
C LEU A 222 24.45 -1.25 1.63
N GLY A 223 25.52 -1.23 0.85
CA GLY A 223 25.87 -2.35 0.00
C GLY A 223 27.35 -2.41 -0.29
N ILE A 224 27.81 -3.62 -0.55
CA ILE A 224 29.13 -3.90 -1.07
C ILE A 224 28.98 -4.84 -2.26
N GLY A 225 29.63 -4.47 -3.36
CA GLY A 225 29.66 -5.25 -4.59
C GLY A 225 31.09 -5.65 -4.92
N TYR A 226 31.25 -6.92 -5.29
CA TYR A 226 32.46 -7.48 -5.87
C TYR A 226 32.20 -7.87 -7.33
N ARG A 227 33.13 -7.49 -8.22
CA ARG A 227 33.11 -7.81 -9.63
C ARG A 227 34.45 -8.42 -10.05
N GLY A 228 34.49 -9.75 -10.06
CA GLY A 228 35.59 -10.53 -10.62
C GLY A 228 35.44 -10.76 -12.12
N SER A 229 36.42 -11.47 -12.71
CA SER A 229 36.40 -11.87 -14.12
C SER A 229 35.38 -12.97 -14.40
N MET A 230 35.30 -13.98 -13.53
CA MET A 230 34.43 -15.15 -13.69
C MET A 230 33.10 -15.05 -12.93
N PHE A 231 33.03 -14.26 -11.85
CA PHE A 231 31.78 -14.08 -11.09
C PHE A 231 31.68 -12.67 -10.50
N TYR A 232 30.46 -12.29 -10.13
CA TYR A 232 30.17 -11.11 -9.34
C TYR A 232 29.29 -11.48 -8.14
N ALA A 233 29.43 -10.71 -7.06
CA ALA A 233 28.64 -10.88 -5.86
C ALA A 233 28.26 -9.50 -5.31
N ASP A 234 27.00 -9.30 -4.94
CA ASP A 234 26.52 -8.08 -4.32
C ASP A 234 25.79 -8.44 -3.02
N LEU A 235 26.18 -7.78 -1.94
CA LEU A 235 25.52 -7.84 -0.64
C LEU A 235 24.91 -6.47 -0.36
N ALA A 236 23.59 -6.42 -0.17
CA ALA A 236 22.87 -5.22 0.18
C ALA A 236 22.11 -5.41 1.50
N TYR A 237 22.20 -4.42 2.37
CA TYR A 237 21.40 -4.29 3.58
C TYR A 237 20.45 -3.11 3.42
N LYS A 238 19.17 -3.33 3.73
CA LYS A 238 18.13 -2.31 3.76
C LYS A 238 17.49 -2.29 5.13
N TYR A 239 17.45 -1.11 5.75
CA TYR A 239 16.70 -0.83 6.96
C TYR A 239 15.57 0.14 6.64
N SER A 240 14.33 -0.30 6.82
CA SER A 240 13.12 0.49 6.65
C SER A 240 12.55 0.86 8.01
N THR A 241 12.17 2.12 8.20
CA THR A 241 11.48 2.59 9.40
C THR A 241 10.38 3.57 9.04
N TYR A 242 9.21 3.43 9.67
CA TYR A 242 8.12 4.39 9.57
C TYR A 242 7.30 4.35 10.86
N LYS A 243 6.66 5.48 11.14
CA LYS A 243 5.71 5.58 12.26
C LYS A 243 4.30 5.52 11.69
N GLU A 244 3.36 5.06 12.49
CA GLU A 244 1.94 5.13 12.18
C GLU A 244 1.12 5.37 13.44
N ASN A 245 -0.07 5.90 13.23
CA ASN A 245 -1.09 6.02 14.25
C ASN A 245 -2.10 4.91 13.99
N PHE A 246 -2.17 3.93 14.89
CA PHE A 246 -3.13 2.82 14.84
C PHE A 246 -4.39 3.19 15.61
N TYR A 247 -5.53 2.88 15.01
CA TYR A 247 -6.87 3.06 15.59
C TYR A 247 -7.64 1.75 15.47
N PRO A 248 -8.27 1.27 16.56
CA PRO A 248 -9.03 0.03 16.52
C PRO A 248 -10.37 0.18 15.78
N PHE A 249 -10.97 1.37 15.78
CA PHE A 249 -12.20 1.70 15.07
C PHE A 249 -12.39 3.23 15.00
N VAL A 250 -13.33 3.67 14.17
CA VAL A 250 -13.94 5.01 14.24
C VAL A 250 -15.44 4.87 14.52
N ASN A 251 -16.04 5.92 15.06
CA ASN A 251 -17.48 6.02 15.25
C ASN A 251 -17.99 7.34 14.68
N GLY A 252 -18.97 7.27 13.78
CA GLY A 252 -19.68 8.43 13.27
C GLY A 252 -20.99 8.62 14.02
N PHE A 253 -21.19 9.79 14.62
CA PHE A 253 -22.44 10.13 15.30
C PHE A 253 -22.89 11.53 14.93
N THR A 254 -24.17 11.82 15.11
CA THR A 254 -24.71 13.17 14.96
C THR A 254 -24.62 13.89 16.30
N ASP A 255 -24.00 15.06 16.34
CA ASP A 255 -23.95 15.89 17.55
C ASP A 255 -25.30 16.58 17.83
N GLU A 256 -25.38 17.29 18.95
CA GLU A 256 -26.60 18.00 19.38
C GLU A 256 -27.03 19.09 18.38
N ASP A 257 -26.11 19.58 17.56
CA ASP A 257 -26.33 20.60 16.54
C ASP A 257 -26.72 20.02 15.16
N GLY A 258 -26.82 18.69 15.04
CA GLY A 258 -27.18 18.01 13.80
C GLY A 258 -26.01 17.77 12.84
N ASN A 259 -24.76 18.02 13.25
CA ASN A 259 -23.58 17.78 12.44
C ASN A 259 -23.09 16.34 12.61
N THR A 260 -22.61 15.74 11.52
CA THR A 260 -21.92 14.45 11.59
C THR A 260 -20.50 14.65 12.13
N VAL A 261 -20.21 14.00 13.25
CA VAL A 261 -18.90 14.00 13.91
C VAL A 261 -18.30 12.60 13.81
N ILE A 262 -17.05 12.52 13.37
CA ILE A 262 -16.27 11.27 13.37
C ILE A 262 -15.34 11.30 14.57
N GLY A 263 -15.61 10.43 15.54
CA GLY A 263 -14.77 10.20 16.72
C GLY A 263 -13.93 8.94 16.58
N SER A 264 -12.73 8.94 17.15
CA SER A 264 -11.92 7.73 17.32
C SER A 264 -11.30 7.70 18.72
N PRO A 265 -10.95 6.52 19.26
CA PRO A 265 -10.10 6.43 20.43
C PRO A 265 -8.75 7.13 20.22
N GLU A 266 -8.01 7.38 21.31
CA GLU A 266 -6.64 7.87 21.21
C GLU A 266 -5.78 6.90 20.39
N ALA A 267 -5.00 7.44 19.47
CA ALA A 267 -4.17 6.64 18.58
C ALA A 267 -3.05 5.92 19.34
N THR A 268 -2.89 4.62 19.07
CA THR A 268 -1.69 3.90 19.48
C THR A 268 -0.55 4.24 18.53
N LYS A 269 0.54 4.82 19.03
CA LYS A 269 1.71 5.19 18.23
C LYS A 269 2.59 3.97 17.99
N VAL A 270 2.62 3.48 16.76
CA VAL A 270 3.42 2.32 16.36
C VAL A 270 4.65 2.78 15.59
N THR A 271 5.80 2.17 15.86
CA THR A 271 7.03 2.34 15.07
C THR A 271 7.38 1.01 14.42
N ASN A 272 7.22 0.94 13.11
CA ASN A 272 7.51 -0.23 12.32
C ASN A 272 8.95 -0.16 11.83
N THR A 273 9.68 -1.24 12.02
CA THR A 273 11.05 -1.36 11.52
C THR A 273 11.24 -2.69 10.81
N ARG A 274 12.01 -2.71 9.73
CA ARG A 274 12.31 -3.92 8.99
C ARG A 274 13.73 -3.90 8.48
N SER A 275 14.47 -4.96 8.79
CA SER A 275 15.83 -5.20 8.29
C SER A 275 15.80 -6.30 7.25
N GLN A 276 16.42 -6.06 6.10
CA GLN A 276 16.52 -7.03 5.01
C GLN A 276 17.95 -7.09 4.51
N VAL A 277 18.45 -8.32 4.33
CA VAL A 277 19.72 -8.59 3.67
C VAL A 277 19.40 -9.28 2.35
N LEU A 278 19.97 -8.76 1.26
CA LEU A 278 19.90 -9.37 -0.06
C LEU A 278 21.33 -9.72 -0.48
N PHE A 279 21.54 -10.98 -0.82
CA PHE A 279 22.79 -11.45 -1.40
C PHE A 279 22.52 -12.00 -2.79
N THR A 280 23.27 -11.50 -3.78
CA THR A 280 23.15 -11.91 -5.18
C THR A 280 24.51 -12.36 -5.67
N VAL A 281 24.57 -13.51 -6.33
CA VAL A 281 25.78 -14.02 -7.00
C VAL A 281 25.42 -14.36 -8.43
N GLY A 282 26.30 -14.02 -9.37
CA GLY A 282 26.19 -14.43 -10.75
C GLY A 282 27.53 -14.83 -11.33
N MET A 283 27.51 -15.82 -12.22
CA MET A 283 28.69 -16.29 -12.95
C MET A 283 28.65 -15.74 -14.37
N ARG A 284 29.83 -15.41 -14.91
CA ARG A 284 30.03 -15.03 -16.31
C ARG A 284 30.62 -16.22 -17.05
N PHE A 285 29.96 -16.62 -18.13
CA PHE A 285 30.38 -17.66 -19.05
C PHE A 285 30.68 -17.05 -20.42
#